data_AF-A0A9P1DXD2-F1
#
_entry.id   AF-A0A9P1DXD2-F1
#
_cell.length_a   1.000
_cell.length_b   1.000
_cell.length_c   1.000
_cell.angle_alpha   90.00
_cell.angle_beta   90.00
_cell.angle_gamma   90.00
#
_symmetry.space_group_name_H-M   'P 1'
#
loop_
_entity.id
_entity.type
_entity.pdbx_description
1 polymer ?
#
loop_
_entity_poly.entity_id
_entity_poly.type
_entity_poly.pdbx_seq_one_letter_code
_entity_poly.pdbx_strand_id
1 'polypeptide(L)'
;MLSGHHHLRCDSMWCVRRTMFVSAIAATLVWVAASGEAKVKLPEEVVVPALIGFGDSIIDQGMNNYIPTVVKCNFQPYGEDFMGGKPTGRFTNGKTPTDIIAELLGIKDYVPAYLDASLTPEDLKTGVSFASGASGYDPQTPQIVSVFPLSQQIEYFKEYLGKLKAAFGEEQTKFILDNSLFLVVAGSDDLANTYFTVGIRRLHYDVDAYTDLIIQGASNFIQELYALGARRIGVFSVPPIGCLPSQRTLGGGKSRGCAENYNDAAKLANSKFSATLQSLSTTLSKSKLVFIDIYEPLLHIMLNPQQYGFEVADKGCCGTGNVEVAVLCNKLLPTCEDREKYLFWDSYHPTEKGYRTLVNKVIYKYIDEFF
;
A
#
# COMPACT_ATOMS: atom_id res chain seq x y z
N MET A 1 -30.79 99.44 -1.64
CA MET A 1 -30.73 99.58 -3.12
C MET A 1 -30.78 98.18 -3.73
N LEU A 2 -31.71 97.95 -4.66
CA LEU A 2 -31.56 97.20 -5.93
C LEU A 2 -30.84 95.83 -5.87
N SER A 3 -31.54 94.69 -5.98
CA SER A 3 -32.02 94.02 -7.23
C SER A 3 -30.88 93.53 -8.14
N GLY A 4 -30.86 92.31 -8.72
CA GLY A 4 -31.80 91.17 -8.71
C GLY A 4 -31.05 89.89 -9.14
N HIS A 5 -31.51 88.68 -8.80
CA HIS A 5 -32.33 87.82 -9.67
C HIS A 5 -31.77 87.56 -11.09
N HIS A 6 -31.30 86.33 -11.32
CA HIS A 6 -31.76 85.55 -12.47
C HIS A 6 -31.98 84.07 -12.08
N HIS A 7 -33.05 83.49 -12.61
CA HIS A 7 -33.53 82.12 -12.37
C HIS A 7 -32.86 81.08 -13.27
N LEU A 8 -32.85 79.81 -12.81
CA LEU A 8 -33.51 78.61 -13.38
C LEU A 8 -33.09 77.42 -12.47
N ARG A 9 -33.97 76.66 -11.77
CA ARG A 9 -34.92 75.60 -12.24
C ARG A 9 -34.26 74.60 -13.21
N CYS A 10 -34.46 73.28 -13.23
CA CYS A 10 -35.15 72.23 -12.43
C CYS A 10 -34.66 70.87 -12.99
N ASP A 11 -34.70 69.67 -12.38
CA ASP A 11 -34.95 69.19 -11.00
C ASP A 11 -34.54 67.69 -10.90
N SER A 12 -34.70 67.08 -9.70
CA SER A 12 -34.73 65.63 -9.36
C SER A 12 -33.37 64.94 -9.10
N MET A 13 -33.05 64.43 -7.91
CA MET A 13 -33.69 63.47 -6.98
C MET A 13 -33.31 62.01 -7.28
N TRP A 14 -33.20 61.21 -6.21
CA TRP A 14 -32.73 59.81 -6.12
C TRP A 14 -31.21 59.59 -6.09
N CYS A 15 -30.62 58.69 -5.30
CA CYS A 15 -30.88 58.10 -3.97
C CYS A 15 -29.77 57.03 -3.80
N VAL A 16 -28.97 57.11 -2.74
CA VAL A 16 -28.24 56.01 -2.06
C VAL A 16 -27.61 54.88 -2.91
N ARG A 17 -26.28 54.76 -2.85
CA ARG A 17 -25.62 53.53 -2.34
C ARG A 17 -24.14 53.78 -1.98
N ARG A 18 -23.77 53.48 -0.74
CA ARG A 18 -22.37 53.26 -0.33
C ARG A 18 -21.90 51.94 -0.93
N THR A 19 -20.93 51.95 -1.81
CA THR A 19 -20.27 50.72 -2.26
C THR A 19 -19.25 50.29 -1.22
N MET A 20 -19.53 49.23 -0.45
CA MET A 20 -18.49 48.56 0.33
C MET A 20 -17.50 47.90 -0.62
N PHE A 21 -16.23 48.29 -0.56
CA PHE A 21 -15.16 47.50 -1.13
C PHE A 21 -14.93 46.27 -0.23
N VAL A 22 -15.50 45.14 -0.62
CA VAL A 22 -15.12 43.83 -0.08
C VAL A 22 -13.94 43.33 -0.91
N SER A 23 -12.73 43.49 -0.38
CA SER A 23 -11.52 42.92 -0.98
C SER A 23 -11.55 41.40 -0.83
N ALA A 24 -11.95 40.69 -1.89
CA ALA A 24 -11.86 39.23 -1.94
C ALA A 24 -10.38 38.81 -2.00
N ILE A 25 -9.82 38.40 -0.86
CA ILE A 25 -8.51 37.75 -0.81
C ILE A 25 -8.70 36.33 -1.35
N ALA A 26 -8.41 36.12 -2.64
CA ALA A 26 -8.30 34.79 -3.20
C ALA A 26 -7.03 34.12 -2.65
N ALA A 27 -7.21 33.21 -1.70
CA ALA A 27 -6.13 32.39 -1.17
C ALA A 27 -5.72 31.32 -2.20
N THR A 28 -4.87 31.68 -3.16
CA THR A 28 -4.21 30.70 -4.04
C THR A 28 -3.26 29.84 -3.22
N LEU A 29 -3.70 28.63 -2.87
CA LEU A 29 -2.85 27.56 -2.35
C LEU A 29 -1.84 27.15 -3.43
N VAL A 30 -0.67 27.78 -3.41
CA VAL A 30 0.46 27.39 -4.25
C VAL A 30 1.05 26.09 -3.70
N TRP A 31 0.60 24.96 -4.24
CA TRP A 31 1.27 23.68 -4.05
C TRP A 31 2.64 23.72 -4.73
N VAL A 32 3.70 23.76 -3.93
CA VAL A 32 5.05 23.45 -4.41
C VAL A 32 5.18 21.92 -4.47
N ALA A 33 4.62 21.33 -5.52
CA ALA A 33 4.83 19.93 -5.83
C ALA A 33 6.27 19.74 -6.36
N ALA A 34 7.18 19.37 -5.45
CA ALA A 34 8.43 18.74 -5.84
C ALA A 34 8.20 17.21 -5.95
N SER A 35 7.53 16.81 -7.03
CA SER A 35 7.30 15.41 -7.38
C SER A 35 7.40 15.20 -8.90
N GLY A 36 7.82 14.01 -9.32
CA GLY A 36 8.00 13.68 -10.74
C GLY A 36 6.69 13.67 -11.54
N GLU A 37 6.81 13.78 -12.87
CA GLU A 37 5.66 13.72 -13.79
C GLU A 37 4.83 12.45 -13.57
N ALA A 38 3.55 12.63 -13.19
CA ALA A 38 2.61 11.53 -13.01
C ALA A 38 2.43 10.74 -14.31
N LYS A 39 2.66 9.43 -14.25
CA LYS A 39 2.62 8.52 -15.41
C LYS A 39 1.23 7.94 -15.63
N VAL A 40 0.44 7.81 -14.56
CA VAL A 40 -0.98 7.45 -14.61
C VAL A 40 -1.80 8.73 -14.71
N LYS A 41 -2.65 8.82 -15.74
CA LYS A 41 -3.64 9.89 -15.85
C LYS A 41 -4.85 9.55 -15.00
N LEU A 42 -5.15 10.41 -14.03
CA LEU A 42 -6.39 10.38 -13.28
C LEU A 42 -7.50 11.13 -14.04
N PRO A 43 -8.79 10.93 -13.72
CA PRO A 43 -9.87 11.75 -14.25
C PRO A 43 -9.66 13.24 -13.92
N GLU A 44 -10.23 14.13 -14.73
CA GLU A 44 -10.18 15.57 -14.46
C GLU A 44 -10.76 15.89 -13.07
N GLU A 45 -10.20 16.89 -12.39
CA GLU A 45 -10.52 17.31 -11.01
C GLU A 45 -10.18 16.30 -9.89
N VAL A 46 -9.75 15.06 -10.20
CA VAL A 46 -9.33 14.08 -9.18
C VAL A 46 -7.95 14.39 -8.63
N VAL A 47 -7.86 14.51 -7.31
CA VAL A 47 -6.60 14.63 -6.55
C VAL A 47 -6.44 13.43 -5.61
N VAL A 48 -5.23 12.86 -5.57
CA VAL A 48 -4.78 11.87 -4.59
C VAL A 48 -3.61 12.47 -3.81
N PRO A 49 -3.84 13.08 -2.63
CA PRO A 49 -2.79 13.80 -1.92
C PRO A 49 -1.80 12.88 -1.20
N ALA A 50 -2.21 11.67 -0.82
CA ALA A 50 -1.35 10.69 -0.15
C ALA A 50 -1.60 9.25 -0.60
N LEU A 51 -0.59 8.41 -0.37
CA LEU A 51 -0.69 6.96 -0.41
C LEU A 51 -0.35 6.39 0.97
N ILE A 52 -1.28 5.68 1.60
CA ILE A 52 -1.16 5.20 2.98
C ILE A 52 -1.21 3.67 2.99
N GLY A 53 -0.15 3.02 3.49
CA GLY A 53 0.00 1.55 3.42
C GLY A 53 -0.18 0.83 4.75
N PHE A 54 -0.86 -0.32 4.72
CA PHE A 54 -1.07 -1.23 5.85
C PHE A 54 -0.91 -2.68 5.41
N GLY A 55 -0.28 -3.54 6.21
CA GLY A 55 -0.10 -4.93 5.80
C GLY A 55 1.20 -5.61 6.20
N ASP A 56 1.67 -6.45 5.28
CA ASP A 56 2.81 -7.35 5.38
C ASP A 56 4.09 -6.83 4.68
N SER A 57 5.04 -7.72 4.40
CA SER A 57 6.37 -7.42 3.87
C SER A 57 6.37 -6.91 2.44
N ILE A 58 5.30 -7.13 1.68
CA ILE A 58 5.18 -6.64 0.30
C ILE A 58 5.24 -5.11 0.27
N ILE A 59 4.77 -4.43 1.31
CA ILE A 59 4.73 -2.96 1.41
C ILE A 59 5.33 -2.40 2.71
N ASP A 60 6.10 -3.20 3.45
CA ASP A 60 6.93 -2.74 4.56
C ASP A 60 8.10 -1.90 4.02
N GLN A 61 8.20 -0.66 4.50
CA GLN A 61 9.18 0.33 4.09
C GLN A 61 10.34 0.48 5.09
N GLY A 62 10.38 -0.35 6.14
CA GLY A 62 11.33 -0.30 7.26
C GLY A 62 10.70 -0.31 8.65
N MET A 63 9.41 -0.61 8.82
CA MET A 63 8.76 -0.68 10.14
C MET A 63 9.41 -1.75 11.02
N ASN A 64 9.76 -2.92 10.46
CA ASN A 64 10.42 -4.00 11.19
C ASN A 64 11.84 -3.66 11.68
N ASN A 65 12.39 -2.50 11.32
CA ASN A 65 13.65 -2.01 11.88
C ASN A 65 13.49 -1.55 13.35
N TYR A 66 12.27 -1.18 13.75
CA TYR A 66 11.94 -0.56 15.03
C TYR A 66 11.38 -1.56 16.06
N ILE A 67 11.47 -2.86 15.78
CA ILE A 67 11.06 -3.96 16.68
C ILE A 67 12.16 -5.04 16.75
N PRO A 68 12.38 -5.71 17.90
CA PRO A 68 13.34 -6.80 18.02
C PRO A 68 12.87 -8.10 17.35
N THR A 69 12.80 -8.10 16.00
CA THR A 69 12.54 -9.27 15.16
C THR A 69 13.78 -9.69 14.35
N VAL A 70 13.79 -10.93 13.86
CA VAL A 70 14.68 -11.44 12.80
C VAL A 70 14.14 -11.20 11.38
N VAL A 71 12.84 -10.89 11.25
CA VAL A 71 12.16 -10.62 9.97
C VAL A 71 12.34 -9.15 9.62
N LYS A 72 13.53 -8.77 9.18
CA LYS A 72 13.85 -7.41 8.71
C LYS A 72 14.93 -7.44 7.64
N CYS A 73 14.93 -6.42 6.80
CA CYS A 73 15.75 -6.34 5.58
C CYS A 73 16.57 -5.04 5.53
N ASN A 74 17.06 -4.58 6.69
CA ASN A 74 17.92 -3.39 6.83
C ASN A 74 19.41 -3.70 6.73
N PHE A 75 19.77 -4.71 5.93
CA PHE A 75 21.13 -5.12 5.62
C PHE A 75 21.22 -5.66 4.20
N GLN A 76 22.42 -5.63 3.62
CA GLN A 76 22.69 -6.18 2.30
C GLN A 76 22.43 -7.71 2.24
N PRO A 77 21.88 -8.24 1.14
CA PRO A 77 21.79 -7.57 -0.17
C PRO A 77 20.50 -6.76 -0.42
N TYR A 78 19.56 -6.71 0.52
CA TYR A 78 18.32 -5.92 0.35
C TYR A 78 18.60 -4.44 0.09
N GLY A 79 17.80 -3.82 -0.78
CA GLY A 79 17.97 -2.42 -1.17
C GLY A 79 19.22 -2.11 -1.99
N GLU A 80 19.89 -3.08 -2.62
CA GLU A 80 21.10 -2.85 -3.43
C GLU A 80 20.90 -1.94 -4.66
N ASP A 81 19.69 -1.86 -5.21
CA ASP A 81 19.30 -0.89 -6.24
C ASP A 81 18.59 0.34 -5.68
N PHE A 82 18.21 0.32 -4.39
CA PHE A 82 17.49 1.41 -3.75
C PHE A 82 18.43 2.51 -3.25
N MET A 83 18.24 3.75 -3.70
CA MET A 83 18.91 4.96 -3.16
C MET A 83 20.43 4.82 -2.98
N GLY A 84 21.12 4.32 -4.02
CA GLY A 84 22.57 4.12 -4.01
C GLY A 84 23.04 2.88 -3.21
N GLY A 85 22.18 1.86 -3.10
CA GLY A 85 22.48 0.61 -2.40
C GLY A 85 22.23 0.66 -0.89
N LYS A 86 21.30 1.52 -0.44
CA LYS A 86 20.99 1.70 0.98
C LYS A 86 19.89 0.71 1.43
N PRO A 87 20.19 -0.27 2.29
CA PRO A 87 19.17 -1.15 2.84
C PRO A 87 18.26 -0.37 3.79
N THR A 88 16.96 -0.28 3.47
CA THR A 88 15.97 0.47 4.26
C THR A 88 15.04 -0.41 5.08
N GLY A 89 15.05 -1.74 4.90
CA GLY A 89 14.06 -2.64 5.49
C GLY A 89 13.01 -3.15 4.49
N ARG A 90 13.00 -2.62 3.25
CA ARG A 90 12.21 -3.15 2.13
C ARG A 90 12.63 -4.59 1.81
N PHE A 91 11.66 -5.48 1.61
CA PHE A 91 11.89 -6.90 1.34
C PHE A 91 12.17 -7.17 -0.15
N THR A 92 13.03 -6.37 -0.78
CA THR A 92 13.41 -6.51 -2.21
C THR A 92 14.76 -5.83 -2.50
N ASN A 93 15.27 -5.93 -3.73
CA ASN A 93 16.48 -5.23 -4.17
C ASN A 93 16.28 -3.70 -4.34
N GLY A 94 15.06 -3.25 -4.64
CA GLY A 94 14.75 -1.86 -4.97
C GLY A 94 13.48 -1.33 -4.30
N LYS A 95 12.62 -0.70 -5.10
CA LYS A 95 11.31 -0.18 -4.71
C LYS A 95 10.26 -1.28 -4.47
N THR A 96 9.37 -1.04 -3.49
CA THR A 96 8.17 -1.87 -3.23
C THR A 96 6.99 -1.39 -4.09
N PRO A 97 5.88 -2.16 -4.22
CA PRO A 97 4.67 -1.72 -4.90
C PRO A 97 4.14 -0.36 -4.42
N THR A 98 4.22 -0.06 -3.12
CA THR A 98 3.79 1.24 -2.58
C THR A 98 4.66 2.39 -3.09
N ASP A 99 5.98 2.21 -3.23
CA ASP A 99 6.84 3.22 -3.86
C ASP A 99 6.49 3.41 -5.35
N ILE A 100 6.26 2.30 -6.06
CA ILE A 100 5.99 2.32 -7.51
C ILE A 100 4.63 2.96 -7.77
N ILE A 101 3.61 2.68 -6.96
CA ILE A 101 2.28 3.31 -7.06
C ILE A 101 2.38 4.82 -6.76
N ALA A 102 3.13 5.23 -5.72
CA ALA A 102 3.33 6.65 -5.41
C ALA A 102 4.08 7.40 -6.53
N GLU A 103 5.10 6.77 -7.13
CA GLU A 103 5.82 7.31 -8.30
C GLU A 103 4.89 7.45 -9.52
N LEU A 104 4.11 6.40 -9.83
CA LEU A 104 3.20 6.39 -10.99
C LEU A 104 2.10 7.44 -10.88
N LEU A 105 1.63 7.74 -9.66
CA LEU A 105 0.62 8.76 -9.37
C LEU A 105 1.23 10.18 -9.17
N GLY A 106 2.55 10.34 -9.23
CA GLY A 106 3.22 11.63 -9.02
C GLY A 106 3.13 12.19 -7.59
N ILE A 107 2.90 11.32 -6.59
CA ILE A 107 2.73 11.72 -5.18
C ILE A 107 4.11 11.99 -4.54
N LYS A 108 5.04 11.04 -4.68
CA LYS A 108 6.43 11.11 -4.22
C LYS A 108 7.25 9.96 -4.81
N ASP A 109 8.57 10.07 -4.81
CA ASP A 109 9.47 9.08 -5.41
C ASP A 109 9.51 7.74 -4.66
N TYR A 110 9.31 7.76 -3.34
CA TYR A 110 9.24 6.58 -2.46
C TYR A 110 8.44 6.90 -1.20
N VAL A 111 7.79 5.90 -0.60
CA VAL A 111 6.99 6.07 0.63
C VAL A 111 7.82 5.66 1.86
N PRO A 112 7.97 6.51 2.89
CA PRO A 112 8.70 6.17 4.10
C PRO A 112 7.88 5.27 5.05
N ALA A 113 8.58 4.56 5.93
CA ALA A 113 7.96 3.88 7.07
C ALA A 113 7.53 4.90 8.13
N TYR A 114 6.37 4.71 8.77
CA TYR A 114 5.85 5.65 9.76
C TYR A 114 6.76 5.86 10.99
N LEU A 115 7.55 4.85 11.35
CA LEU A 115 8.51 4.94 12.47
C LEU A 115 9.88 5.51 12.07
N ASP A 116 10.08 5.95 10.82
CA ASP A 116 11.32 6.62 10.43
C ASP A 116 11.49 7.94 11.19
N ALA A 117 12.51 7.99 12.05
CA ALA A 117 12.82 9.12 12.90
C ALA A 117 13.23 10.40 12.14
N SER A 118 13.45 10.31 10.82
CA SER A 118 13.72 11.46 9.95
C SER A 118 12.46 12.10 9.34
N LEU A 119 11.27 11.54 9.55
CA LEU A 119 10.01 12.07 9.02
C LEU A 119 9.73 13.52 9.44
N THR A 120 9.40 14.34 8.46
CA THR A 120 8.84 15.68 8.66
C THR A 120 7.31 15.65 8.59
N PRO A 121 6.61 16.70 9.08
CA PRO A 121 5.17 16.82 8.89
C PRO A 121 4.73 16.82 7.40
N GLU A 122 5.55 17.32 6.48
CA GLU A 122 5.23 17.34 5.04
C GLU A 122 5.29 15.93 4.42
N ASP A 123 6.16 15.05 4.91
CA ASP A 123 6.16 13.63 4.53
C ASP A 123 4.83 12.95 4.90
N LEU A 124 4.25 13.33 6.05
CA LEU A 124 2.97 12.80 6.51
C LEU A 124 1.82 13.19 5.59
N LYS A 125 1.77 14.44 5.09
CA LYS A 125 0.71 14.90 4.16
C LYS A 125 0.58 14.03 2.91
N THR A 126 1.72 13.51 2.45
CA THR A 126 1.86 12.76 1.20
C THR A 126 1.92 11.24 1.42
N GLY A 127 1.83 10.79 2.68
CA GLY A 127 1.58 9.40 3.04
C GLY A 127 2.81 8.61 3.47
N VAL A 128 2.54 7.55 4.24
CA VAL A 128 3.50 6.68 4.94
C VAL A 128 3.01 5.23 4.89
N SER A 129 3.91 4.26 5.12
CA SER A 129 3.50 2.86 5.37
C SER A 129 3.61 2.51 6.85
N PHE A 130 2.55 1.88 7.37
CA PHE A 130 2.50 1.22 8.68
C PHE A 130 2.73 -0.30 8.59
N ALA A 131 2.82 -0.84 7.37
CA ALA A 131 2.96 -2.27 7.11
C ALA A 131 4.24 -2.85 7.73
N SER A 132 4.16 -4.08 8.20
CA SER A 132 5.17 -4.76 9.00
C SER A 132 5.36 -6.17 8.46
N GLY A 133 6.56 -6.53 8.03
CA GLY A 133 6.85 -7.81 7.41
C GLY A 133 6.42 -9.01 8.27
N ALA A 134 5.84 -10.04 7.65
CA ALA A 134 5.23 -11.21 8.30
C ALA A 134 4.00 -10.93 9.21
N SER A 135 3.27 -9.84 8.95
CA SER A 135 1.99 -9.56 9.61
C SER A 135 0.81 -10.13 8.81
N GLY A 136 -0.35 -10.26 9.46
CA GLY A 136 -1.53 -10.91 8.86
C GLY A 136 -2.83 -10.58 9.58
N TYR A 137 -3.94 -11.07 9.05
CA TYR A 137 -5.27 -10.92 9.63
C TYR A 137 -5.51 -11.89 10.79
N ASP A 138 -4.83 -13.05 10.81
CA ASP A 138 -4.80 -13.92 11.98
C ASP A 138 -3.92 -13.30 13.08
N PRO A 139 -4.47 -13.00 14.28
CA PRO A 139 -3.69 -12.42 15.37
C PRO A 139 -2.49 -13.25 15.85
N GLN A 140 -2.42 -14.55 15.54
CA GLN A 140 -1.25 -15.38 15.85
C GLN A 140 -0.10 -15.22 14.86
N THR A 141 -0.36 -14.94 13.58
CA THR A 141 0.67 -14.77 12.54
C THR A 141 1.81 -13.83 12.96
N PRO A 142 1.56 -12.57 13.36
CA PRO A 142 2.62 -11.66 13.77
C PRO A 142 3.34 -12.07 15.08
N GLN A 143 2.73 -12.93 15.91
CA GLN A 143 3.33 -13.38 17.18
C GLN A 143 4.45 -14.41 16.94
N ILE A 144 4.33 -15.26 15.92
CA ILE A 144 5.30 -16.34 15.62
C ILE A 144 6.72 -15.79 15.43
N VAL A 145 6.84 -14.59 14.84
CA VAL A 145 8.10 -13.93 14.52
C VAL A 145 8.27 -12.55 15.18
N SER A 146 7.37 -12.21 16.12
CA SER A 146 7.42 -10.97 16.92
C SER A 146 7.50 -9.68 16.08
N VAL A 147 6.51 -9.49 15.20
CA VAL A 147 6.34 -8.32 14.32
C VAL A 147 5.06 -7.55 14.68
N PHE A 148 4.81 -6.38 14.07
CA PHE A 148 3.66 -5.56 14.46
C PHE A 148 2.34 -6.13 13.88
N PRO A 149 1.36 -6.50 14.73
CA PRO A 149 0.04 -6.93 14.26
C PRO A 149 -0.70 -5.76 13.60
N LEU A 150 -1.65 -6.06 12.71
CA LEU A 150 -2.51 -5.05 12.08
C LEU A 150 -3.20 -4.10 13.08
N SER A 151 -3.58 -4.58 14.28
CA SER A 151 -4.11 -3.75 15.36
C SER A 151 -3.12 -2.67 15.84
N GLN A 152 -1.83 -2.98 15.91
CA GLN A 152 -0.80 -2.00 16.25
C GLN A 152 -0.55 -1.01 15.09
N GLN A 153 -0.75 -1.43 13.84
CA GLN A 153 -0.73 -0.54 12.69
C GLN A 153 -1.89 0.47 12.73
N ILE A 154 -3.08 0.08 13.23
CA ILE A 154 -4.19 0.99 13.53
C ILE A 154 -3.83 2.00 14.63
N GLU A 155 -3.16 1.59 15.70
CA GLU A 155 -2.72 2.52 16.75
C GLU A 155 -1.70 3.54 16.24
N TYR A 156 -0.75 3.11 15.40
CA TYR A 156 0.16 4.03 14.72
C TYR A 156 -0.56 4.98 13.75
N PHE A 157 -1.62 4.51 13.08
CA PHE A 157 -2.45 5.38 12.25
C PHE A 157 -3.22 6.42 13.09
N LYS A 158 -3.75 6.06 14.26
CA LYS A 158 -4.37 7.02 15.19
C LYS A 158 -3.37 8.10 15.65
N GLU A 159 -2.13 7.72 15.93
CA GLU A 159 -1.06 8.67 16.27
C GLU A 159 -0.70 9.59 15.07
N TYR A 160 -0.61 9.02 13.85
CA TYR A 160 -0.43 9.77 12.60
C TYR A 160 -1.55 10.80 12.36
N LEU A 161 -2.81 10.44 12.61
CA LEU A 161 -3.94 11.37 12.56
C LEU A 161 -3.78 12.52 13.56
N GLY A 162 -3.29 12.23 14.78
CA GLY A 162 -2.96 13.24 15.78
C GLY A 162 -1.87 14.20 15.27
N LYS A 163 -0.80 13.68 14.67
CA LYS A 163 0.30 14.47 14.09
C LYS A 163 -0.17 15.35 12.93
N LEU A 164 -0.98 14.82 11.99
CA LEU A 164 -1.57 15.60 10.90
C LEU A 164 -2.44 16.75 11.42
N LYS A 165 -3.33 16.48 12.38
CA LYS A 165 -4.20 17.51 12.98
C LYS A 165 -3.40 18.59 13.68
N ALA A 166 -2.36 18.21 14.43
CA ALA A 166 -1.50 19.17 15.14
C ALA A 166 -0.69 20.06 14.18
N ALA A 167 -0.24 19.52 13.04
CA ALA A 167 0.56 20.26 12.07
C ALA A 167 -0.27 21.11 11.08
N PHE A 168 -1.46 20.63 10.67
CA PHE A 168 -2.21 21.19 9.54
C PHE A 168 -3.70 21.42 9.79
N GLY A 169 -4.19 21.13 10.99
CA GLY A 169 -5.60 21.30 11.35
C GLY A 169 -6.53 20.18 10.85
N GLU A 170 -7.78 20.24 11.29
CA GLU A 170 -8.76 19.19 11.03
C GLU A 170 -9.25 19.15 9.58
N GLU A 171 -9.39 20.31 8.93
CA GLU A 171 -9.87 20.41 7.55
C GLU A 171 -8.89 19.76 6.57
N GLN A 172 -7.60 20.10 6.66
CA GLN A 172 -6.56 19.47 5.83
C GLN A 172 -6.43 17.97 6.12
N THR A 173 -6.52 17.56 7.39
CA THR A 173 -6.52 16.13 7.75
C THR A 173 -7.70 15.42 7.10
N LYS A 174 -8.92 15.98 7.18
CA LYS A 174 -10.11 15.40 6.56
C LYS A 174 -9.99 15.33 5.04
N PHE A 175 -9.47 16.37 4.39
CA PHE A 175 -9.21 16.39 2.96
C PHE A 175 -8.27 15.25 2.54
N ILE A 176 -7.19 15.02 3.31
CA ILE A 176 -6.27 13.89 3.09
C ILE A 176 -7.04 12.56 3.20
N LEU A 177 -7.82 12.34 4.26
CA LEU A 177 -8.52 11.06 4.47
C LEU A 177 -9.61 10.74 3.45
N ASP A 178 -10.36 11.75 3.00
CA ASP A 178 -11.41 11.58 2.01
C ASP A 178 -10.85 11.29 0.60
N ASN A 179 -9.62 11.75 0.30
CA ASN A 179 -9.05 11.72 -1.06
C ASN A 179 -7.83 10.80 -1.26
N SER A 180 -7.14 10.41 -0.19
CA SER A 180 -5.96 9.54 -0.29
C SER A 180 -6.31 8.10 -0.58
N LEU A 181 -5.39 7.37 -1.22
CA LEU A 181 -5.51 5.94 -1.42
C LEU A 181 -4.93 5.19 -0.22
N PHE A 182 -5.69 4.22 0.30
CA PHE A 182 -5.32 3.33 1.39
C PHE A 182 -5.07 1.93 0.81
N LEU A 183 -3.84 1.43 0.91
CA LEU A 183 -3.48 0.09 0.43
C LEU A 183 -3.44 -0.88 1.61
N VAL A 184 -4.13 -2.02 1.48
CA VAL A 184 -4.14 -3.10 2.48
C VAL A 184 -3.66 -4.39 1.84
N VAL A 185 -2.49 -4.89 2.27
CA VAL A 185 -1.84 -6.09 1.73
C VAL A 185 -1.53 -7.06 2.88
N ALA A 186 -2.38 -8.05 3.10
CA ALA A 186 -2.19 -9.04 4.16
C ALA A 186 -2.90 -10.36 3.82
N GLY A 187 -2.70 -11.40 4.65
CA GLY A 187 -3.31 -12.72 4.48
C GLY A 187 -2.45 -13.73 3.74
N SER A 188 -1.37 -13.28 3.08
CA SER A 188 -0.39 -14.15 2.44
C SER A 188 0.38 -14.98 3.48
N ASP A 189 0.85 -14.32 4.55
CA ASP A 189 1.50 -14.93 5.71
C ASP A 189 0.59 -15.87 6.51
N ASP A 190 -0.69 -15.51 6.68
CA ASP A 190 -1.66 -16.34 7.41
C ASP A 190 -1.76 -17.74 6.79
N LEU A 191 -1.88 -17.80 5.46
CA LEU A 191 -1.95 -19.07 4.74
C LEU A 191 -0.55 -19.71 4.61
N ALA A 192 0.41 -19.04 3.96
CA ALA A 192 1.70 -19.65 3.62
C ALA A 192 2.53 -20.01 4.86
N ASN A 193 2.60 -19.11 5.83
CA ASN A 193 3.50 -19.24 6.97
C ASN A 193 2.78 -19.85 8.18
N THR A 194 1.67 -19.28 8.63
CA THR A 194 0.97 -19.74 9.84
C THR A 194 0.21 -21.06 9.63
N TYR A 195 -0.59 -21.17 8.57
CA TYR A 195 -1.39 -22.37 8.31
C TYR A 195 -0.60 -23.48 7.62
N PHE A 196 0.18 -23.16 6.58
CA PHE A 196 0.86 -24.19 5.80
C PHE A 196 2.26 -24.54 6.30
N THR A 197 3.16 -23.57 6.53
CA THR A 197 4.55 -23.88 6.92
C THR A 197 4.68 -24.29 8.39
N VAL A 198 4.14 -23.50 9.32
CA VAL A 198 4.19 -23.77 10.78
C VAL A 198 3.14 -24.82 11.19
N GLY A 199 1.98 -24.83 10.55
CA GLY A 199 0.96 -25.88 10.73
C GLY A 199 0.16 -25.80 12.03
N ILE A 200 0.47 -24.89 12.96
CA ILE A 200 -0.18 -24.78 14.28
C ILE A 200 -1.71 -24.60 14.16
N ARG A 201 -2.17 -23.85 13.16
CA ARG A 201 -3.60 -23.60 12.91
C ARG A 201 -4.36 -24.81 12.37
N ARG A 202 -3.68 -25.78 11.73
CA ARG A 202 -4.30 -27.03 11.25
C ARG A 202 -4.82 -27.92 12.38
N LEU A 203 -4.37 -27.70 13.63
CA LEU A 203 -4.86 -28.39 14.82
C LEU A 203 -6.25 -27.91 15.27
N HIS A 204 -6.70 -26.76 14.74
CA HIS A 204 -7.92 -26.08 15.18
C HIS A 204 -8.90 -25.77 14.03
N TYR A 205 -8.41 -25.67 12.80
CA TYR A 205 -9.19 -25.29 11.63
C TYR A 205 -8.81 -26.13 10.41
N ASP A 206 -9.81 -26.56 9.64
CA ASP A 206 -9.60 -26.88 8.23
C ASP A 206 -9.40 -25.59 7.40
N VAL A 207 -9.19 -25.73 6.09
CA VAL A 207 -8.93 -24.58 5.20
C VAL A 207 -10.15 -23.66 5.10
N ASP A 208 -11.36 -24.21 5.16
CA ASP A 208 -12.58 -23.42 5.01
C ASP A 208 -12.82 -22.55 6.25
N ALA A 209 -12.79 -23.16 7.44
CA ALA A 209 -12.93 -22.45 8.71
C ALA A 209 -11.76 -21.50 8.99
N TYR A 210 -10.53 -21.81 8.52
CA TYR A 210 -9.41 -20.89 8.65
C TYR A 210 -9.54 -19.69 7.71
N THR A 211 -10.04 -19.90 6.48
CA THR A 211 -10.33 -18.78 5.59
C THR A 211 -11.48 -17.92 6.08
N ASP A 212 -12.45 -18.43 6.86
CA ASP A 212 -13.43 -17.58 7.53
C ASP A 212 -12.79 -16.67 8.60
N LEU A 213 -11.84 -17.20 9.38
CA LEU A 213 -11.13 -16.44 10.42
C LEU A 213 -10.37 -15.24 9.85
N ILE A 214 -9.57 -15.43 8.80
CA ILE A 214 -8.79 -14.34 8.19
C ILE A 214 -9.68 -13.28 7.54
N ILE A 215 -10.82 -13.70 6.96
CA ILE A 215 -11.79 -12.80 6.32
C ILE A 215 -12.56 -11.98 7.36
N GLN A 216 -12.88 -12.58 8.51
CA GLN A 216 -13.43 -11.83 9.64
C GLN A 216 -12.42 -10.79 10.16
N GLY A 217 -11.15 -11.15 10.30
CA GLY A 217 -10.07 -10.23 10.66
C GLY A 217 -9.94 -9.06 9.69
N ALA A 218 -9.98 -9.34 8.38
CA ALA A 218 -9.96 -8.32 7.34
C ALA A 218 -11.17 -7.40 7.36
N SER A 219 -12.38 -7.96 7.49
CA SER A 219 -13.64 -7.22 7.57
C SER A 219 -13.62 -6.22 8.74
N ASN A 220 -13.13 -6.64 9.90
CA ASN A 220 -12.97 -5.77 11.07
C ASN A 220 -11.96 -4.65 10.79
N PHE A 221 -10.78 -4.99 10.25
CA PHE A 221 -9.73 -4.01 9.93
C PHE A 221 -10.18 -2.92 8.94
N ILE A 222 -10.92 -3.31 7.89
CA ILE A 222 -11.48 -2.36 6.90
C ILE A 222 -12.51 -1.42 7.56
N GLN A 223 -13.36 -1.95 8.44
CA GLN A 223 -14.33 -1.15 9.20
C GLN A 223 -13.64 -0.18 10.17
N GLU A 224 -12.53 -0.57 10.80
CA GLU A 224 -11.72 0.33 11.64
C GLU A 224 -11.08 1.46 10.82
N LEU A 225 -10.49 1.17 9.65
CA LEU A 225 -9.98 2.21 8.74
C LEU A 225 -11.09 3.18 8.30
N TYR A 226 -12.26 2.66 7.92
CA TYR A 226 -13.41 3.47 7.55
C TYR A 226 -13.92 4.34 8.71
N ALA A 227 -13.98 3.80 9.93
CA ALA A 227 -14.36 4.53 11.14
C ALA A 227 -13.36 5.65 11.48
N LEU A 228 -12.07 5.44 11.20
CA LEU A 228 -11.00 6.44 11.32
C LEU A 228 -10.96 7.45 10.15
N GLY A 229 -11.82 7.29 9.15
CA GLY A 229 -12.07 8.28 8.10
C GLY A 229 -11.59 7.90 6.70
N ALA A 230 -10.95 6.75 6.51
CA ALA A 230 -10.51 6.31 5.18
C ALA A 230 -11.69 6.13 4.22
N ARG A 231 -11.57 6.60 2.97
CA ARG A 231 -12.64 6.50 1.96
C ARG A 231 -12.29 5.71 0.70
N ARG A 232 -11.04 5.72 0.24
CA ARG A 232 -10.59 4.99 -0.96
C ARG A 232 -9.66 3.85 -0.54
N ILE A 233 -10.20 2.65 -0.33
CA ILE A 233 -9.47 1.50 0.27
C ILE A 233 -9.31 0.38 -0.76
N GLY A 234 -8.07 0.09 -1.14
CA GLY A 234 -7.68 -1.01 -2.01
C GLY A 234 -7.20 -2.19 -1.18
N VAL A 235 -7.89 -3.33 -1.27
CA VAL A 235 -7.55 -4.56 -0.55
C VAL A 235 -7.08 -5.59 -1.55
N PHE A 236 -5.84 -6.05 -1.38
CA PHE A 236 -5.18 -6.93 -2.34
C PHE A 236 -5.54 -8.41 -2.07
N SER A 237 -5.73 -9.16 -3.14
CA SER A 237 -5.92 -10.61 -3.08
C SER A 237 -4.66 -11.32 -2.57
N VAL A 238 -4.81 -12.47 -1.90
CA VAL A 238 -3.71 -13.41 -1.66
C VAL A 238 -3.13 -13.87 -3.01
N PRO A 239 -1.80 -13.87 -3.22
CA PRO A 239 -1.18 -14.34 -4.47
C PRO A 239 -1.26 -15.88 -4.63
N PRO A 240 -0.80 -16.47 -5.75
CA PRO A 240 -0.58 -17.92 -5.88
C PRO A 240 0.56 -18.40 -4.95
N ILE A 241 0.29 -18.44 -3.65
CA ILE A 241 1.27 -18.75 -2.59
C ILE A 241 1.97 -20.09 -2.80
N GLY A 242 1.27 -21.10 -3.34
CA GLY A 242 1.84 -22.41 -3.62
C GLY A 242 2.94 -22.38 -4.69
N CYS A 243 2.98 -21.33 -5.51
CA CYS A 243 3.98 -21.12 -6.55
C CYS A 243 5.17 -20.24 -6.14
N LEU A 244 5.20 -19.71 -4.91
CA LEU A 244 6.36 -18.98 -4.38
C LEU A 244 7.57 -19.92 -4.23
N PRO A 245 8.82 -19.45 -4.42
CA PRO A 245 9.99 -20.33 -4.36
C PRO A 245 10.13 -21.17 -3.08
N SER A 246 9.81 -20.59 -1.91
CA SER A 246 9.79 -21.28 -0.62
C SER A 246 8.75 -22.39 -0.59
N GLN A 247 7.52 -22.11 -1.02
CA GLN A 247 6.40 -23.05 -1.00
C GLN A 247 6.55 -24.15 -2.05
N ARG A 248 7.20 -23.87 -3.18
CA ARG A 248 7.69 -24.90 -4.12
C ARG A 248 8.67 -25.86 -3.46
N THR A 249 9.60 -25.35 -2.66
CA THR A 249 10.60 -26.18 -1.96
C THR A 249 9.98 -26.99 -0.81
N LEU A 250 9.05 -26.40 -0.05
CA LEU A 250 8.47 -26.98 1.17
C LEU A 250 7.25 -27.88 0.89
N GLY A 251 6.41 -27.52 -0.08
CA GLY A 251 5.15 -28.20 -0.42
C GLY A 251 5.08 -28.78 -1.83
N GLY A 252 5.93 -28.32 -2.77
CA GLY A 252 5.91 -28.72 -4.18
C GLY A 252 6.51 -30.09 -4.52
N GLY A 253 6.88 -30.88 -3.51
CA GLY A 253 7.47 -32.21 -3.67
C GLY A 253 8.84 -32.21 -4.38
N LYS A 254 9.27 -33.40 -4.85
CA LYS A 254 10.61 -33.59 -5.46
C LYS A 254 10.87 -32.74 -6.71
N SER A 255 9.82 -32.32 -7.41
CA SER A 255 9.91 -31.50 -8.62
C SER A 255 9.90 -30.00 -8.37
N ARG A 256 9.70 -29.54 -7.11
CA ARG A 256 9.47 -28.11 -6.79
C ARG A 256 8.33 -27.49 -7.63
N GLY A 257 7.28 -28.28 -7.87
CA GLY A 257 6.04 -27.82 -8.49
C GLY A 257 5.31 -26.80 -7.61
N CYS A 258 4.22 -26.21 -8.09
CA CYS A 258 3.37 -25.44 -7.17
C CYS A 258 2.67 -26.39 -6.19
N ALA A 259 2.54 -25.96 -4.93
CA ALA A 259 1.72 -26.66 -3.95
C ALA A 259 0.23 -26.32 -4.21
N GLU A 260 -0.46 -27.12 -5.02
CA GLU A 260 -1.80 -26.77 -5.49
C GLU A 260 -2.83 -26.63 -4.36
N ASN A 261 -2.73 -27.42 -3.30
CA ASN A 261 -3.58 -27.25 -2.12
C ASN A 261 -3.37 -25.91 -1.39
N TYR A 262 -2.23 -25.24 -1.56
CA TYR A 262 -1.99 -23.89 -1.03
C TYR A 262 -2.59 -22.84 -1.98
N ASN A 263 -2.51 -23.08 -3.29
CA ASN A 263 -3.15 -22.27 -4.33
C ASN A 263 -4.68 -22.29 -4.21
N ASP A 264 -5.27 -23.46 -3.94
CA ASP A 264 -6.72 -23.61 -3.77
C ASP A 264 -7.22 -22.90 -2.50
N ALA A 265 -6.45 -22.95 -1.41
CA ALA A 265 -6.74 -22.18 -0.21
C ALA A 265 -6.69 -20.66 -0.45
N ALA A 266 -5.71 -20.17 -1.23
CA ALA A 266 -5.64 -18.77 -1.62
C ALA A 266 -6.81 -18.35 -2.53
N LYS A 267 -7.21 -19.18 -3.50
CA LYS A 267 -8.41 -18.96 -4.33
C LYS A 267 -9.69 -18.91 -3.48
N LEU A 268 -9.84 -19.81 -2.51
CA LEU A 268 -10.97 -19.82 -1.58
C LEU A 268 -11.00 -18.53 -0.75
N ALA A 269 -9.88 -18.16 -0.14
CA ALA A 269 -9.75 -16.89 0.58
C ALA A 269 -10.15 -15.69 -0.31
N ASN A 270 -9.61 -15.61 -1.53
CA ASN A 270 -9.91 -14.54 -2.49
C ASN A 270 -11.40 -14.46 -2.86
N SER A 271 -12.08 -15.60 -3.02
CA SER A 271 -13.52 -15.62 -3.26
C SER A 271 -14.31 -15.05 -2.08
N LYS A 272 -13.91 -15.38 -0.84
CA LYS A 272 -14.51 -14.84 0.39
C LYS A 272 -14.18 -13.36 0.60
N PHE A 273 -12.96 -12.91 0.28
CA PHE A 273 -12.55 -11.50 0.29
C PHE A 273 -13.44 -10.67 -0.63
N SER A 274 -13.57 -11.09 -1.90
CA SER A 274 -14.37 -10.37 -2.89
C SER A 274 -15.84 -10.26 -2.47
N ALA A 275 -16.44 -11.35 -1.97
CA ALA A 275 -17.82 -11.35 -1.49
C ALA A 275 -18.02 -10.44 -0.24
N THR A 276 -17.06 -10.48 0.69
CA THR A 276 -17.10 -9.67 1.92
C THR A 276 -16.93 -8.18 1.62
N LEU A 277 -16.01 -7.82 0.73
CA LEU A 277 -15.81 -6.44 0.26
C LEU A 277 -17.02 -5.90 -0.50
N GLN A 278 -17.64 -6.73 -1.35
CA GLN A 278 -18.89 -6.38 -2.01
C GLN A 278 -19.99 -6.10 -0.98
N SER A 279 -20.14 -6.95 0.03
CA SER A 279 -21.09 -6.72 1.14
C SER A 279 -20.79 -5.41 1.88
N LEU A 280 -19.55 -5.19 2.32
CA LEU A 280 -19.12 -3.95 2.99
C LEU A 280 -19.33 -2.69 2.13
N SER A 281 -19.18 -2.77 0.80
CA SER A 281 -19.40 -1.62 -0.08
C SER A 281 -20.85 -1.09 -0.03
N THR A 282 -21.81 -1.96 0.34
CA THR A 282 -23.22 -1.58 0.50
C THR A 282 -23.53 -0.91 1.84
N THR A 283 -22.71 -1.14 2.87
CA THR A 283 -22.92 -0.63 4.23
C THR A 283 -22.02 0.56 4.58
N LEU A 284 -20.79 0.59 4.06
CA LEU A 284 -19.81 1.64 4.29
C LEU A 284 -20.03 2.81 3.31
N SER A 285 -21.10 3.56 3.56
CA SER A 285 -21.55 4.68 2.71
C SER A 285 -20.43 5.66 2.35
N LYS A 286 -20.40 6.12 1.09
CA LYS A 286 -19.38 7.05 0.57
C LYS A 286 -17.93 6.54 0.63
N SER A 287 -17.73 5.23 0.81
CA SER A 287 -16.44 4.60 0.55
C SER A 287 -16.36 4.00 -0.86
N LYS A 288 -15.14 3.82 -1.34
CA LYS A 288 -14.76 3.02 -2.50
C LYS A 288 -13.88 1.90 -1.97
N LEU A 289 -14.43 0.68 -1.93
CA LEU A 289 -13.71 -0.52 -1.53
C LEU A 289 -13.40 -1.32 -2.78
N VAL A 290 -12.12 -1.40 -3.16
CA VAL A 290 -11.68 -2.05 -4.40
C VAL A 290 -10.95 -3.34 -4.05
N PHE A 291 -11.44 -4.47 -4.55
CA PHE A 291 -10.74 -5.74 -4.44
C PHE A 291 -9.74 -5.88 -5.60
N ILE A 292 -8.45 -5.77 -5.28
CA ILE A 292 -7.38 -5.78 -6.26
C ILE A 292 -6.87 -7.21 -6.44
N ASP A 293 -7.31 -7.87 -7.51
CA ASP A 293 -6.81 -9.20 -7.88
C ASP A 293 -5.40 -9.10 -8.49
N ILE A 294 -4.43 -9.63 -7.74
CA ILE A 294 -3.05 -9.87 -8.16
C ILE A 294 -2.76 -11.36 -8.41
N TYR A 295 -3.69 -12.27 -8.09
CA TYR A 295 -3.48 -13.70 -8.18
C TYR A 295 -3.23 -14.12 -9.63
N GLU A 296 -4.18 -13.84 -10.52
CA GLU A 296 -4.09 -14.20 -11.94
C GLU A 296 -2.99 -13.42 -12.68
N PRO A 297 -2.83 -12.09 -12.50
CA PRO A 297 -1.70 -11.36 -13.11
C PRO A 297 -0.33 -11.89 -12.70
N LEU A 298 -0.11 -12.23 -11.43
CA LEU A 298 1.17 -12.76 -10.96
C LEU A 298 1.39 -14.20 -11.43
N LEU A 299 0.36 -15.07 -11.37
CA LEU A 299 0.44 -16.43 -11.89
C LEU A 299 0.78 -16.44 -13.39
N HIS A 300 0.17 -15.55 -14.18
CA HIS A 300 0.51 -15.42 -15.60
C HIS A 300 1.97 -15.01 -15.82
N ILE A 301 2.54 -14.13 -14.99
CA ILE A 301 3.97 -13.77 -15.07
C ILE A 301 4.85 -14.98 -14.70
N MET A 302 4.53 -15.70 -13.62
CA MET A 302 5.26 -16.90 -13.20
C MET A 302 5.27 -18.01 -14.26
N LEU A 303 4.16 -18.21 -14.97
CA LEU A 303 4.02 -19.24 -16.00
C LEU A 303 4.58 -18.82 -17.37
N ASN A 304 4.72 -17.52 -17.64
CA ASN A 304 5.20 -16.98 -18.92
C ASN A 304 6.36 -15.97 -18.75
N PRO A 305 7.42 -16.28 -17.97
CA PRO A 305 8.41 -15.29 -17.53
C PRO A 305 9.13 -14.60 -18.69
N GLN A 306 9.39 -15.33 -19.78
CA GLN A 306 10.08 -14.86 -20.98
C GLN A 306 9.31 -13.72 -21.69
N GLN A 307 7.97 -13.71 -21.64
CA GLN A 307 7.15 -12.63 -22.21
C GLN A 307 7.34 -11.29 -21.48
N TYR A 308 7.86 -11.34 -20.24
CA TYR A 308 8.13 -10.20 -19.37
C TYR A 308 9.63 -9.95 -19.21
N GLY A 309 10.47 -10.63 -20.00
CA GLY A 309 11.92 -10.51 -19.96
C GLY A 309 12.56 -11.07 -18.68
N PHE A 310 11.94 -12.07 -18.04
CA PHE A 310 12.55 -12.87 -16.98
C PHE A 310 13.01 -14.22 -17.55
N GLU A 311 14.18 -14.68 -17.12
CA GLU A 311 14.69 -16.03 -17.39
C GLU A 311 14.39 -17.00 -16.24
N VAL A 312 14.24 -16.48 -15.01
CA VAL A 312 14.04 -17.29 -13.79
C VAL A 312 12.83 -16.79 -12.99
N ALA A 313 11.91 -17.70 -12.65
CA ALA A 313 10.67 -17.40 -11.93
C ALA A 313 10.23 -18.46 -10.90
N ASP A 314 11.08 -19.46 -10.62
CA ASP A 314 10.82 -20.57 -9.69
C ASP A 314 11.80 -20.61 -8.49
N LYS A 315 12.75 -19.67 -8.45
CA LYS A 315 13.71 -19.45 -7.37
C LYS A 315 14.04 -17.95 -7.23
N GLY A 316 14.41 -17.54 -6.02
CA GLY A 316 14.95 -16.21 -5.75
C GLY A 316 16.35 -15.98 -6.33
N CYS A 317 16.74 -14.72 -6.48
CA CYS A 317 18.09 -14.29 -6.83
C CYS A 317 19.10 -14.53 -5.68
N CYS A 318 18.64 -14.46 -4.43
CA CYS A 318 19.48 -14.56 -3.24
C CYS A 318 19.74 -16.01 -2.78
N GLY A 319 21.01 -16.34 -2.50
CA GLY A 319 21.42 -17.66 -1.99
C GLY A 319 21.19 -18.78 -3.00
N THR A 320 20.62 -19.90 -2.55
CA THR A 320 20.14 -20.95 -3.48
C THR A 320 18.82 -20.57 -4.16
N GLY A 321 18.13 -19.53 -3.65
CA GLY A 321 16.84 -19.06 -4.10
C GLY A 321 15.66 -19.95 -3.69
N ASN A 322 15.87 -20.95 -2.82
CA ASN A 322 14.89 -21.98 -2.52
C ASN A 322 14.11 -21.72 -1.24
N VAL A 323 14.73 -21.14 -0.21
CA VAL A 323 14.15 -20.90 1.13
C VAL A 323 14.69 -19.64 1.82
N GLU A 324 15.67 -18.97 1.20
CA GLU A 324 16.34 -17.81 1.74
C GLU A 324 15.41 -16.59 1.71
N VAL A 325 15.11 -16.04 2.89
CA VAL A 325 14.30 -14.84 3.10
C VAL A 325 14.74 -14.14 4.39
N ALA A 326 14.63 -12.82 4.45
CA ALA A 326 15.08 -11.97 5.55
C ALA A 326 16.51 -12.34 6.01
N VAL A 327 16.72 -12.72 7.27
CA VAL A 327 18.05 -13.07 7.82
C VAL A 327 18.76 -14.21 7.06
N LEU A 328 18.02 -15.11 6.39
CA LEU A 328 18.63 -16.17 5.57
C LEU A 328 19.16 -15.64 4.22
N CYS A 329 18.60 -14.54 3.70
CA CYS A 329 19.16 -13.82 2.57
C CYS A 329 20.06 -12.68 3.07
N ASN A 330 21.36 -12.94 3.22
CA ASN A 330 22.31 -11.97 3.77
C ASN A 330 23.64 -11.98 3.00
N LYS A 331 24.46 -10.95 3.21
CA LYS A 331 25.77 -10.72 2.57
C LYS A 331 26.80 -11.87 2.61
N LEU A 332 26.58 -12.94 3.36
CA LEU A 332 27.44 -14.13 3.37
C LEU A 332 27.06 -15.12 2.25
N LEU A 333 25.89 -14.96 1.64
CA LEU A 333 25.43 -15.73 0.49
C LEU A 333 25.59 -14.91 -0.80
N PRO A 334 25.84 -15.57 -1.95
CA PRO A 334 25.86 -14.90 -3.24
C PRO A 334 24.44 -14.45 -3.63
N THR A 335 24.37 -13.40 -4.44
CA THR A 335 23.21 -13.04 -5.26
C THR A 335 23.44 -13.50 -6.70
N CYS A 336 22.37 -13.56 -7.49
CA CYS A 336 22.44 -13.81 -8.92
C CYS A 336 23.18 -12.69 -9.68
N GLU A 337 23.84 -13.03 -10.79
CA GLU A 337 24.65 -12.07 -11.57
C GLU A 337 23.82 -10.93 -12.19
N ASP A 338 22.58 -11.24 -12.59
CA ASP A 338 21.66 -10.30 -13.23
C ASP A 338 20.25 -10.49 -12.67
N ARG A 339 19.91 -9.64 -11.70
CA ARG A 339 18.60 -9.60 -11.03
C ARG A 339 17.46 -9.09 -11.92
N GLU A 340 17.75 -8.40 -13.02
CA GLU A 340 16.72 -8.03 -13.99
C GLU A 340 16.19 -9.26 -14.74
N LYS A 341 16.92 -10.39 -14.73
CA LYS A 341 16.43 -11.66 -15.28
C LYS A 341 15.60 -12.50 -14.31
N TYR A 342 15.51 -12.09 -13.05
CA TYR A 342 14.82 -12.83 -11.99
C TYR A 342 13.50 -12.15 -11.61
N LEU A 343 12.41 -12.91 -11.59
CA LEU A 343 11.13 -12.44 -11.06
C LEU A 343 11.20 -12.24 -9.54
N PHE A 344 11.92 -13.13 -8.85
CA PHE A 344 12.01 -13.18 -7.39
C PHE A 344 13.38 -12.72 -6.89
N TRP A 345 13.36 -11.84 -5.90
CA TRP A 345 14.55 -11.38 -5.20
C TRP A 345 15.04 -12.43 -4.19
N ASP A 346 14.13 -12.85 -3.32
CA ASP A 346 14.37 -13.90 -2.32
C ASP A 346 13.32 -15.02 -2.48
N SER A 347 13.17 -15.93 -1.52
CA SER A 347 12.26 -17.07 -1.67
C SER A 347 10.76 -16.74 -1.55
N TYR A 348 10.38 -15.48 -1.32
CA TYR A 348 8.99 -14.99 -1.24
C TYR A 348 8.74 -13.77 -2.13
N HIS A 349 9.66 -12.79 -2.11
CA HIS A 349 9.40 -11.45 -2.61
C HIS A 349 9.92 -11.23 -4.03
N PRO A 350 9.12 -10.63 -4.93
CA PRO A 350 9.59 -10.16 -6.23
C PRO A 350 10.77 -9.18 -6.18
N THR A 351 11.52 -9.11 -7.28
CA THR A 351 12.47 -8.01 -7.54
C THR A 351 11.74 -6.69 -7.79
N GLU A 352 12.42 -5.53 -7.78
CA GLU A 352 11.78 -4.26 -8.22
C GLU A 352 11.19 -4.41 -9.63
N LYS A 353 11.92 -5.03 -10.58
CA LYS A 353 11.37 -5.31 -11.92
C LYS A 353 10.13 -6.21 -11.87
N GLY A 354 10.15 -7.25 -11.03
CA GLY A 354 8.99 -8.10 -10.77
C GLY A 354 7.78 -7.30 -10.28
N TYR A 355 7.96 -6.48 -9.24
CA TYR A 355 6.91 -5.61 -8.72
C TYR A 355 6.45 -4.57 -9.74
N ARG A 356 7.35 -3.90 -10.47
CA ARG A 356 7.00 -2.89 -11.47
C ARG A 356 6.22 -3.50 -12.64
N THR A 357 6.56 -4.72 -13.03
CA THR A 357 5.81 -5.49 -14.04
C THR A 357 4.39 -5.81 -13.57
N LEU A 358 4.24 -6.27 -12.32
CA LEU A 358 2.93 -6.58 -11.73
C LEU A 358 2.09 -5.31 -11.51
N VAL A 359 2.65 -4.29 -10.87
CA VAL A 359 1.96 -3.02 -10.61
C VAL A 359 1.48 -2.37 -11.91
N ASN A 360 2.30 -2.35 -12.96
CA ASN A 360 1.89 -1.81 -14.27
C ASN A 360 0.71 -2.59 -14.89
N LYS A 361 0.53 -3.89 -14.62
CA LYS A 361 -0.67 -4.62 -15.08
C LYS A 361 -1.92 -4.30 -14.25
N VAL A 362 -1.73 -4.06 -12.96
CA VAL A 362 -2.80 -3.96 -11.96
C VAL A 362 -3.33 -2.53 -11.86
N ILE A 363 -2.46 -1.53 -11.82
CA ILE A 363 -2.85 -0.13 -11.57
C ILE A 363 -3.81 0.41 -12.65
N TYR A 364 -3.50 0.24 -13.93
CA TYR A 364 -4.36 0.69 -15.03
C TYR A 364 -5.68 -0.09 -15.15
N LYS A 365 -5.83 -1.24 -14.47
CA LYS A 365 -7.08 -1.99 -14.42
C LYS A 365 -8.03 -1.45 -13.34
N TYR A 366 -7.48 -1.02 -12.20
CA TYR A 366 -8.25 -0.73 -10.97
C TYR A 366 -8.29 0.75 -10.57
N ILE A 367 -7.43 1.61 -11.12
CA ILE A 367 -7.29 2.99 -10.63
C ILE A 367 -8.60 3.80 -10.72
N ASP A 368 -9.38 3.61 -11.78
CA ASP A 368 -10.65 4.33 -11.98
C ASP A 368 -11.77 3.89 -11.01
N GLU A 369 -11.67 2.69 -10.41
CA GLU A 369 -12.67 2.22 -9.43
C GLU A 369 -12.65 3.04 -8.12
N PHE A 370 -11.56 3.76 -7.85
CA PHE A 370 -11.36 4.58 -6.64
C PHE A 370 -12.05 5.94 -6.67
N PHE A 371 -12.65 6.36 -7.78
CA PHE A 371 -13.16 7.72 -7.99
C PHE A 371 -14.66 7.73 -8.27
#